data_AF-A0A950T053-F1
#
_entry.id   AF-A0A950T053-F1
#
_cell.length_a   1.000
_cell.length_b   1.000
_cell.length_c   1.000
_cell.angle_alpha   90.00
_cell.angle_beta   90.00
_cell.angle_gamma   90.00
#
_symmetry.space_group_name_H-M   'P 1'
#
loop_
_entity.id
_entity.type
_entity.pdbx_description
1 polymer ?
#
loop_
_entity_poly.entity_id
_entity_poly.type
_entity_poly.pdbx_seq_one_letter_code
_entity_poly.pdbx_strand_id
1 'polypeptide(L)'
;MRRATLNLLSGAVAVTIGGCLGPPVLERQVLGYDEVTRTLDEKLLLLNIARVSNEEPVHFTSTSSIAATFNWTTTLGASGELTESKGTNFLNLNIGGSASENPTFSISPISGKEFTERVATPFQDTVFEFLVFQGGKINQAMRLMGAGIEVQTPDGRFVRFIENDPQRPKEYEEFRRIAAHLQWLNDNRQLFVRPLVFNETLITDFKNTPSAGDINNGFNMGLRWRQKPNGNYELTRLQSGRVVVANFDPMSLSDQQRFELAEKIKKNPSGFVYLDIQPNGPGGNLPIQGAIKLRSMFQILNFIATGIRIAPEFAVSANVPTEEPEAEARATLKINITDNPPDQRLPTVYFEGHYYSVNDTVWDRTTFLILSILFQTTIGRIENIGIPITISK
;
A
#
# COMPACT_ATOMS: atom_id res chain seq x y z
N MET A 1 50.34 -22.69 -77.56
CA MET A 1 51.01 -22.45 -76.26
C MET A 1 50.30 -21.25 -75.63
N ARG A 2 49.77 -21.19 -74.41
CA ARG A 2 49.83 -21.98 -73.16
C ARG A 2 48.43 -21.88 -72.49
N ARG A 3 48.09 -22.94 -71.76
CA ARG A 3 46.90 -23.12 -70.91
C ARG A 3 46.86 -22.14 -69.73
N ALA A 4 45.66 -21.83 -69.24
CA ALA A 4 45.35 -21.87 -67.80
C ALA A 4 43.83 -21.86 -67.56
N THR A 5 43.30 -23.05 -67.30
CA THR A 5 42.01 -23.33 -66.62
C THR A 5 42.11 -22.97 -65.14
N LEU A 6 41.09 -22.35 -64.55
CA LEU A 6 40.87 -22.39 -63.10
C LEU A 6 39.39 -22.58 -62.80
N ASN A 7 39.10 -23.69 -62.10
CA ASN A 7 37.79 -24.13 -61.63
C ASN A 7 37.25 -23.18 -60.55
N LEU A 8 35.95 -22.88 -60.58
CA LEU A 8 35.22 -22.27 -59.46
C LEU A 8 34.21 -23.30 -58.94
N LEU A 9 34.61 -23.98 -57.86
CA LEU A 9 33.74 -24.73 -56.97
C LEU A 9 33.24 -23.77 -55.86
N SER A 10 31.94 -23.86 -55.59
CA SER A 10 31.33 -23.78 -54.25
C SER A 10 31.28 -22.44 -53.50
N GLY A 11 30.05 -22.01 -53.20
CA GLY A 11 29.78 -20.98 -52.21
C GLY A 11 28.30 -20.64 -52.06
N ALA A 12 27.43 -21.64 -51.86
CA ALA A 12 26.06 -21.39 -51.43
C ALA A 12 26.08 -20.91 -49.97
N VAL A 13 26.03 -19.59 -49.78
CA VAL A 13 25.82 -18.97 -48.46
C VAL A 13 24.33 -19.09 -48.13
N ALA A 14 23.97 -20.12 -47.37
CA ALA A 14 22.68 -20.19 -46.72
C ALA A 14 22.66 -19.16 -45.58
N VAL A 15 22.05 -18.00 -45.81
CA VAL A 15 21.77 -17.03 -44.75
C VAL A 15 20.57 -17.56 -43.96
N THR A 16 20.84 -18.27 -42.87
CA THR A 16 19.82 -18.62 -41.87
C THR A 16 19.51 -17.38 -41.02
N ILE A 17 18.57 -16.54 -41.48
CA ILE A 17 17.97 -15.49 -40.63
C ILE A 17 16.91 -16.16 -39.74
N GLY A 18 17.36 -16.95 -38.77
CA GLY A 18 16.55 -17.45 -37.68
C GLY A 18 16.60 -16.48 -36.51
N GLY A 19 16.12 -15.25 -36.73
CA GLY A 19 16.01 -14.24 -35.68
C GLY A 19 14.55 -14.05 -35.30
N CYS A 20 14.01 -14.92 -34.43
CA CYS A 20 12.83 -14.57 -33.65
C CYS A 20 13.21 -13.43 -32.69
N LEU A 21 13.23 -12.19 -33.20
CA LEU A 21 13.30 -10.96 -32.43
C LEU A 21 11.95 -10.75 -31.71
N GLY A 22 11.66 -11.60 -30.72
CA GLY A 22 10.37 -11.67 -30.02
C GLY A 22 10.40 -11.42 -28.50
N PRO A 23 11.49 -11.70 -27.76
CA PRO A 23 11.48 -11.49 -26.30
C PRO A 23 11.79 -10.07 -25.79
N PRO A 24 12.85 -9.35 -26.23
CA PRO A 24 13.23 -8.07 -25.62
C PRO A 24 12.26 -6.92 -25.85
N VAL A 25 11.52 -6.96 -26.97
CA VAL A 25 10.51 -5.95 -27.31
C VAL A 25 9.26 -6.12 -26.43
N LEU A 26 8.84 -7.37 -26.20
CA LEU A 26 7.72 -7.69 -25.32
C LEU A 26 8.02 -7.31 -23.86
N GLU A 27 9.21 -7.62 -23.35
CA GLU A 27 9.64 -7.23 -22.01
C GLU A 27 9.61 -5.70 -21.83
N ARG A 28 10.18 -4.95 -22.79
CA ARG A 28 10.18 -3.49 -22.76
C ARG A 28 8.77 -2.88 -22.80
N GLN A 29 7.85 -3.50 -23.52
CA GLN A 29 6.46 -3.06 -23.60
C GLN A 29 5.66 -3.38 -22.34
N VAL A 30 5.82 -4.57 -21.77
CA VAL A 30 5.20 -4.93 -20.47
C VAL A 30 5.66 -3.98 -19.38
N LEU A 31 6.97 -3.67 -19.33
CA LEU A 31 7.51 -2.64 -18.42
C LEU A 31 6.93 -1.25 -18.69
N GLY A 32 6.71 -0.89 -19.95
CA GLY A 32 6.05 0.36 -20.32
C GLY A 32 4.58 0.43 -19.86
N TYR A 33 3.84 -0.69 -19.96
CA TYR A 33 2.45 -0.77 -19.50
C TYR A 33 2.32 -0.71 -17.98
N ASP A 34 3.19 -1.40 -17.27
CA ASP A 34 3.28 -1.34 -15.81
C ASP A 34 3.55 0.10 -15.35
N GLU A 35 4.52 0.77 -15.97
CA GLU A 35 4.88 2.15 -15.63
C GLU A 35 3.75 3.15 -15.91
N VAL A 36 3.02 2.98 -17.02
CA VAL A 36 1.83 3.78 -17.32
C VAL A 36 0.73 3.55 -16.28
N THR A 37 0.50 2.31 -15.89
CA THR A 37 -0.52 1.96 -14.87
C THR A 37 -0.17 2.54 -13.52
N ARG A 38 1.08 2.34 -13.06
CA ARG A 38 1.61 2.93 -11.83
C ARG A 38 1.44 4.44 -11.81
N THR A 39 1.83 5.12 -12.90
CA THR A 39 1.71 6.57 -13.04
C THR A 39 0.25 7.03 -13.04
N LEU A 40 -0.66 6.27 -13.66
CA LEU A 40 -2.09 6.58 -13.66
C LEU A 40 -2.68 6.47 -12.26
N ASP A 41 -2.38 5.41 -11.52
CA ASP A 41 -2.87 5.21 -10.15
C ASP A 41 -2.41 6.35 -9.22
N GLU A 42 -1.14 6.72 -9.28
CA GLU A 42 -0.58 7.87 -8.54
C GLU A 42 -1.28 9.18 -8.90
N LYS A 43 -1.50 9.43 -10.19
CA LYS A 43 -2.19 10.64 -10.68
C LYS A 43 -3.65 10.69 -10.25
N LEU A 44 -4.36 9.57 -10.26
CA LEU A 44 -5.76 9.50 -9.84
C LEU A 44 -5.90 9.74 -8.33
N LEU A 45 -4.98 9.22 -7.52
CA LEU A 45 -4.92 9.50 -6.10
C LEU A 45 -4.65 10.99 -5.85
N LEU A 46 -3.65 11.57 -6.52
CA LEU A 46 -3.33 12.98 -6.38
C LEU A 46 -4.45 13.90 -6.87
N LEU A 47 -5.14 13.50 -7.94
CA LEU A 47 -6.33 14.20 -8.43
C LEU A 47 -7.45 14.22 -7.39
N ASN A 48 -7.64 13.14 -6.64
CA ASN A 48 -8.62 13.13 -5.55
C ASN A 48 -8.22 14.05 -4.40
N ILE A 49 -6.92 14.19 -4.09
CA ILE A 49 -6.46 15.20 -3.14
C ILE A 49 -6.78 16.62 -3.66
N ALA A 50 -6.51 16.87 -4.95
CA ALA A 50 -6.81 18.15 -5.58
C ALA A 50 -8.32 18.46 -5.54
N ARG A 51 -9.19 17.51 -5.88
CA ARG A 51 -10.65 17.63 -5.79
C ARG A 51 -11.10 18.02 -4.40
N VAL A 52 -10.70 17.26 -3.38
CA VAL A 52 -11.11 17.53 -1.99
C VAL A 52 -10.60 18.90 -1.53
N SER A 53 -9.41 19.32 -1.97
CA SER A 53 -8.86 20.65 -1.64
C SER A 53 -9.62 21.82 -2.29
N ASN A 54 -10.44 21.55 -3.31
CA ASN A 54 -11.33 22.49 -3.96
C ASN A 54 -12.82 22.16 -3.66
N GLU A 55 -13.08 21.44 -2.56
CA GLU A 55 -14.43 21.10 -2.09
C GLU A 55 -15.25 20.24 -3.09
N GLU A 56 -14.57 19.51 -3.96
CA GLU A 56 -15.19 18.58 -4.90
C GLU A 56 -15.23 17.13 -4.34
N PRO A 57 -16.25 16.35 -4.72
CA PRO A 57 -16.35 14.95 -4.33
C PRO A 57 -15.21 14.11 -4.92
N VAL A 58 -14.72 13.15 -4.13
CA VAL A 58 -13.75 12.15 -4.59
C VAL A 58 -14.37 11.25 -5.65
N HIS A 59 -13.56 10.88 -6.66
CA HIS A 59 -13.94 9.92 -7.69
C HIS A 59 -12.86 8.87 -7.85
N PHE A 60 -13.25 7.61 -7.71
CA PHE A 60 -12.32 6.50 -7.68
C PHE A 60 -12.47 5.61 -8.90
N THR A 61 -11.34 5.33 -9.53
CA THR A 61 -11.24 4.58 -10.77
C THR A 61 -10.10 3.58 -10.61
N SER A 62 -10.26 2.37 -11.13
CA SER A 62 -9.19 1.37 -11.18
C SER A 62 -9.03 0.83 -12.61
N THR A 63 -7.78 0.55 -12.97
CA THR A 63 -7.43 -0.12 -14.23
C THR A 63 -7.66 -1.62 -14.05
N SER A 64 -8.65 -2.20 -14.74
CA SER A 64 -9.09 -3.58 -14.53
C SER A 64 -8.34 -4.61 -15.38
N SER A 65 -7.93 -4.25 -16.61
CA SER A 65 -7.09 -5.09 -17.47
C SER A 65 -6.47 -4.31 -18.64
N ILE A 66 -5.37 -4.82 -19.19
CA ILE A 66 -4.74 -4.35 -20.43
C ILE A 66 -4.71 -5.52 -21.41
N ALA A 67 -5.26 -5.33 -22.61
CA ALA A 67 -5.17 -6.30 -23.70
C ALA A 67 -4.46 -5.66 -24.90
N ALA A 68 -3.35 -6.24 -25.37
CA ALA A 68 -2.61 -5.74 -26.54
C ALA A 68 -2.65 -6.77 -27.68
N THR A 69 -3.03 -6.33 -28.88
CA THR A 69 -2.95 -7.14 -30.11
C THR A 69 -1.78 -6.64 -30.96
N PHE A 70 -0.85 -7.54 -31.30
CA PHE A 70 0.34 -7.25 -32.09
C PHE A 70 0.20 -7.77 -33.51
N ASN A 71 0.26 -6.87 -34.49
CA ASN A 71 0.33 -7.22 -35.90
C ASN A 71 1.75 -6.98 -36.41
N TRP A 72 2.49 -8.07 -36.63
CA TRP A 72 3.81 -8.03 -37.24
C TRP A 72 3.69 -8.36 -38.72
N THR A 73 4.08 -7.41 -39.57
CA THR A 73 4.16 -7.60 -41.02
C THR A 73 5.62 -7.45 -41.45
N THR A 74 6.22 -8.58 -41.84
CA THR A 74 7.54 -8.59 -42.48
C THR A 74 7.31 -8.59 -43.98
N THR A 75 7.64 -7.49 -44.67
CA THR A 75 7.51 -7.44 -46.13
C THR A 75 8.87 -7.71 -46.75
N LEU A 76 9.01 -8.88 -47.40
CA LEU A 76 10.15 -9.23 -48.24
C LEU A 76 9.74 -8.95 -49.69
N GLY A 77 10.15 -7.80 -50.23
CA GLY A 77 9.92 -7.41 -51.62
C GLY A 77 11.21 -7.40 -52.42
N ALA A 78 11.28 -8.18 -53.50
CA ALA A 78 12.31 -8.05 -54.52
C ALA A 78 11.68 -7.36 -55.75
N SER A 79 11.87 -6.04 -55.86
CA SER A 79 11.46 -5.27 -57.04
C SER A 79 12.67 -5.05 -57.94
N GLY A 80 12.72 -5.74 -59.08
CA GLY A 80 13.70 -5.45 -60.14
C GLY A 80 13.08 -4.50 -61.16
N GLU A 81 13.57 -3.27 -61.22
CA GLU A 81 13.24 -2.34 -62.31
C GLU A 81 14.31 -2.49 -63.41
N LEU A 82 13.93 -3.05 -64.55
CA LEU A 82 14.80 -3.18 -65.72
C LEU A 82 14.79 -1.87 -66.50
N THR A 83 15.61 -0.91 -66.06
CA THR A 83 15.95 0.26 -66.87
C THR A 83 17.19 -0.08 -67.70
N GLU A 84 17.02 -0.32 -69.00
CA GLU A 84 18.14 -0.50 -69.94
C GLU A 84 18.93 0.80 -70.07
N SER A 85 19.98 0.95 -69.24
CA SER A 85 21.07 1.88 -69.49
C SER A 85 22.38 1.15 -69.27
N LYS A 86 23.32 1.33 -70.21
CA LYS A 86 24.59 0.61 -70.29
C LYS A 86 25.35 0.69 -68.97
N GLY A 87 25.43 -0.46 -68.28
CA GLY A 87 26.43 -0.72 -67.25
C GLY A 87 26.01 -0.34 -65.84
N THR A 88 25.00 -1.00 -65.27
CA THR A 88 24.95 -1.47 -63.87
C THR A 88 23.59 -2.13 -63.59
N ASN A 89 23.56 -3.45 -63.40
CA ASN A 89 22.39 -4.13 -62.82
C ASN A 89 22.35 -3.78 -61.33
N PHE A 90 21.43 -2.91 -60.91
CA PHE A 90 21.16 -2.69 -59.50
C PHE A 90 19.99 -3.59 -59.07
N LEU A 91 20.28 -4.58 -58.24
CA LEU A 91 19.26 -5.34 -57.52
C LEU A 91 18.91 -4.54 -56.27
N ASN A 92 17.72 -3.92 -56.23
CA ASN A 92 17.26 -3.22 -55.02
C ASN A 92 16.50 -4.20 -54.12
N LEU A 93 17.10 -4.54 -52.97
CA LEU A 93 16.49 -5.35 -51.91
C LEU A 93 16.01 -4.39 -50.81
N ASN A 94 14.69 -4.16 -50.73
CA ASN A 94 14.10 -3.43 -49.63
C ASN A 94 13.64 -4.41 -48.53
N ILE A 95 14.30 -4.35 -47.37
CA ILE A 95 13.89 -5.05 -46.15
C ILE A 95 13.21 -4.02 -45.24
N GLY A 96 11.89 -4.06 -45.14
CA GLY A 96 11.10 -3.22 -44.24
C GLY A 96 10.30 -4.09 -43.26
N GLY A 97 10.50 -3.87 -41.96
CA GLY A 97 9.64 -4.43 -40.91
C GLY A 97 8.69 -3.37 -40.39
N SER A 98 7.39 -3.67 -40.36
CA SER A 98 6.38 -2.84 -39.68
C SER A 98 5.76 -3.62 -38.53
N ALA A 99 5.86 -3.07 -37.33
CA ALA A 99 5.14 -3.53 -36.15
C ALA A 99 4.03 -2.53 -35.84
N SER A 100 2.79 -2.99 -35.77
CA SER A 100 1.62 -2.20 -35.37
C SER A 100 1.00 -2.85 -34.14
N GLU A 101 0.74 -2.04 -33.11
CA GLU A 101 0.20 -2.46 -31.83
C GLU A 101 -1.07 -1.65 -31.54
N ASN A 102 -2.17 -2.33 -31.18
CA ASN A 102 -3.41 -1.69 -30.75
C ASN A 102 -3.71 -2.11 -29.31
N PRO A 103 -3.13 -1.43 -28.30
CA PRO A 103 -3.44 -1.73 -26.92
C PRO A 103 -4.81 -1.18 -26.55
N THR A 104 -5.53 -1.98 -25.78
CA THR A 104 -6.86 -1.67 -25.29
C THR A 104 -6.83 -1.63 -23.77
N PHE A 105 -7.09 -0.45 -23.21
CA PHE A 105 -7.15 -0.24 -21.76
C PHE A 105 -8.58 -0.40 -21.28
N SER A 106 -8.76 -1.22 -20.25
CA SER A 106 -10.03 -1.48 -19.58
C SER A 106 -10.06 -0.68 -18.27
N ILE A 107 -10.86 0.38 -18.22
CA ILE A 107 -10.98 1.26 -17.05
C ILE A 107 -12.37 1.06 -16.45
N SER A 108 -12.43 0.59 -15.20
CA SER A 108 -13.70 0.37 -14.51
C SER A 108 -13.89 1.45 -13.44
N PRO A 109 -14.91 2.32 -13.56
CA PRO A 109 -15.25 3.24 -12.48
C PRO A 109 -15.68 2.41 -11.27
N ILE A 110 -15.15 2.76 -10.10
CA ILE A 110 -15.56 2.09 -8.87
C ILE A 110 -16.77 2.84 -8.34
N SER A 111 -17.92 2.17 -8.31
CA SER A 111 -19.18 2.79 -7.90
C SER A 111 -20.06 1.77 -7.20
N GLY A 112 -20.93 2.25 -6.32
CA GLY A 112 -21.87 1.42 -5.59
C GLY A 112 -21.73 1.54 -4.08
N LYS A 113 -22.76 1.06 -3.38
CA LYS A 113 -22.91 1.20 -1.92
C LYS A 113 -21.74 0.59 -1.14
N GLU A 114 -21.31 -0.62 -1.50
CA GLU A 114 -20.22 -1.33 -0.81
C GLU A 114 -18.89 -0.56 -0.87
N PHE A 115 -18.63 0.11 -1.99
CA PHE A 115 -17.44 0.93 -2.14
C PHE A 115 -17.53 2.21 -1.30
N THR A 116 -18.66 2.92 -1.35
CA THR A 116 -18.89 4.11 -0.53
C THR A 116 -18.76 3.78 0.96
N GLU A 117 -19.32 2.65 1.40
CA GLU A 117 -19.19 2.18 2.77
C GLU A 117 -17.73 1.90 3.13
N ARG A 118 -16.97 1.24 2.25
CA ARG A 118 -15.57 0.91 2.50
C ARG A 118 -14.67 2.15 2.58
N VAL A 119 -14.87 3.13 1.71
CA VAL A 119 -14.12 4.40 1.72
C VAL A 119 -14.45 5.26 2.95
N ALA A 120 -15.68 5.16 3.46
CA ALA A 120 -16.13 5.89 4.64
C ALA A 120 -15.81 5.18 5.97
N THR A 121 -15.57 3.86 5.93
CA THR A 121 -15.28 3.06 7.12
C THR A 121 -13.82 3.23 7.54
N PRO A 122 -13.54 3.48 8.83
CA PRO A 122 -12.17 3.49 9.37
C PRO A 122 -11.38 2.22 9.02
N PHE A 123 -10.08 2.37 8.78
CA PHE A 123 -9.21 1.21 8.56
C PHE A 123 -9.21 0.26 9.76
N GLN A 124 -9.02 -1.03 9.50
CA GLN A 124 -8.83 -2.02 10.55
C GLN A 124 -7.45 -1.90 11.20
N ASP A 125 -7.34 -2.36 12.44
CA ASP A 125 -6.13 -2.34 13.25
C ASP A 125 -4.98 -3.15 12.62
N THR A 126 -5.31 -4.22 11.90
CA THR A 126 -4.37 -5.04 11.12
C THR A 126 -3.67 -4.28 9.99
N VAL A 127 -4.35 -3.29 9.38
CA VAL A 127 -3.74 -2.44 8.33
C VAL A 127 -2.70 -1.51 8.95
N PHE A 128 -2.99 -0.97 10.13
CA PHE A 128 -2.05 -0.15 10.88
C PHE A 128 -0.82 -0.97 11.30
N GLU A 129 -1.04 -2.17 11.86
CA GLU A 129 0.04 -3.11 12.22
C GLU A 129 0.95 -3.43 11.04
N PHE A 130 0.36 -3.78 9.90
CA PHE A 130 1.06 -4.11 8.67
C PHE A 130 1.99 -2.98 8.22
N LEU A 131 1.50 -1.74 8.21
CA LEU A 131 2.31 -0.59 7.79
C LEU A 131 3.49 -0.33 8.74
N VAL A 132 3.30 -0.54 10.04
CA VAL A 132 4.40 -0.40 11.02
C VAL A 132 5.43 -1.52 10.83
N PHE A 133 5.01 -2.76 10.55
CA PHE A 133 5.94 -3.88 10.36
C PHE A 133 6.71 -3.89 9.03
N GLN A 134 6.09 -3.44 7.94
CA GLN A 134 6.72 -3.45 6.61
C GLN A 134 7.79 -2.37 6.40
N GLY A 135 8.31 -1.79 7.49
CA GLY A 135 9.33 -0.73 7.45
C GLY A 135 8.76 0.68 7.35
N GLY A 136 7.44 0.85 7.50
CA GLY A 136 6.84 2.17 7.67
C GLY A 136 7.16 2.73 9.05
N LYS A 137 7.56 4.00 9.12
CA LYS A 137 7.77 4.70 10.40
C LYS A 137 6.41 4.81 11.08
N ILE A 138 6.27 4.31 12.32
CA ILE A 138 5.01 4.44 13.09
C ILE A 138 4.58 5.91 13.22
N ASN A 139 5.52 6.85 13.20
CA ASN A 139 5.20 8.29 13.10
C ASN A 139 4.37 8.62 11.85
N GLN A 140 4.73 8.10 10.67
CA GLN A 140 3.98 8.30 9.43
C GLN A 140 2.60 7.64 9.53
N ALA A 141 2.54 6.39 10.01
CA ALA A 141 1.29 5.67 10.17
C ALA A 141 0.33 6.40 11.12
N MET A 142 0.83 6.88 12.27
CA MET A 142 0.08 7.68 13.23
C MET A 142 -0.43 8.97 12.61
N ARG A 143 0.44 9.74 11.97
CA ARG A 143 0.07 11.05 11.39
C ARG A 143 -0.94 10.92 10.26
N LEU A 144 -0.81 9.89 9.42
CA LEU A 144 -1.67 9.65 8.28
C LEU A 144 -3.00 8.99 8.69
N MET A 145 -2.94 7.87 9.42
CA MET A 145 -4.11 7.06 9.76
C MET A 145 -4.77 7.46 11.08
N GLY A 146 -4.05 8.01 12.05
CA GLY A 146 -4.62 8.36 13.35
C GLY A 146 -5.47 9.64 13.26
N ALA A 147 -6.79 9.52 13.45
CA ALA A 147 -7.68 10.67 13.62
C ALA A 147 -7.45 11.36 14.97
N GLY A 148 -7.01 10.60 15.96
CA GLY A 148 -6.70 11.07 17.31
C GLY A 148 -6.57 9.89 18.26
N ILE A 149 -6.35 10.19 19.54
CA ILE A 149 -6.19 9.20 20.60
C ILE A 149 -7.30 9.39 21.63
N GLU A 150 -8.06 8.33 21.86
CA GLU A 150 -8.99 8.25 22.97
C GLU A 150 -8.24 7.83 24.23
N VAL A 151 -8.01 8.77 25.14
CA VAL A 151 -7.38 8.48 26.44
C VAL A 151 -8.40 7.83 27.35
N GLN A 152 -8.02 6.71 27.95
CA GLN A 152 -8.88 5.89 28.79
C GLN A 152 -8.29 5.69 30.18
N THR A 153 -9.16 5.46 31.14
CA THR A 153 -8.78 5.00 32.48
C THR A 153 -8.28 3.53 32.45
N PRO A 154 -7.64 3.03 33.53
CA PRO A 154 -7.27 1.62 33.66
C PRO A 154 -8.40 0.62 33.44
N ASP A 155 -9.64 0.98 33.79
CA ASP A 155 -10.85 0.19 33.57
C ASP A 155 -11.50 0.38 32.18
N GLY A 156 -10.93 1.23 31.33
CA GLY A 156 -11.33 1.42 29.92
C GLY A 156 -12.42 2.48 29.70
N ARG A 157 -12.65 3.39 30.66
CA ARG A 157 -13.60 4.50 30.48
C ARG A 157 -12.94 5.68 29.78
N PHE A 158 -13.69 6.34 28.90
CA PHE A 158 -13.28 7.57 28.22
C PHE A 158 -12.89 8.66 29.22
N VAL A 159 -11.74 9.32 29.00
CA VAL A 159 -11.28 10.50 29.75
C VAL A 159 -11.33 11.74 28.87
N ARG A 160 -10.64 11.69 27.72
CA ARG A 160 -10.57 12.78 26.75
C ARG A 160 -10.13 12.25 25.38
N PHE A 161 -10.30 13.07 24.36
CA PHE A 161 -9.80 12.79 23.02
C PHE A 161 -8.69 13.80 22.67
N ILE A 162 -7.61 13.31 22.08
CA ILE A 162 -6.48 14.12 21.59
C ILE A 162 -6.56 14.09 20.06
N GLU A 163 -7.06 15.15 19.43
CA GLU A 163 -7.26 15.19 17.98
C GLU A 163 -5.95 15.40 17.20
N ASN A 164 -5.81 14.66 16.10
CA ASN A 164 -4.81 14.94 15.08
C ASN A 164 -5.37 15.96 14.07
N ASP A 165 -5.60 17.18 14.54
CA ASP A 165 -6.13 18.30 13.74
C ASP A 165 -5.41 19.62 14.06
N PRO A 166 -4.68 20.24 13.11
CA PRO A 166 -4.03 21.53 13.29
C PRO A 166 -4.95 22.66 13.75
N GLN A 167 -6.28 22.57 13.53
CA GLN A 167 -7.27 23.52 14.05
C GLN A 167 -7.41 23.47 15.58
N ARG A 168 -6.88 22.42 16.24
CA ARG A 168 -6.76 22.28 17.69
C ARG A 168 -5.28 22.21 18.09
N PRO A 169 -4.55 23.35 18.13
CA PRO A 169 -3.10 23.34 18.21
C PRO A 169 -2.51 22.59 19.40
N LYS A 170 -3.14 22.69 20.59
CA LYS A 170 -2.66 22.01 21.81
C LYS A 170 -2.79 20.49 21.72
N GLU A 171 -3.91 20.00 21.21
CA GLU A 171 -4.15 18.57 21.05
C GLU A 171 -3.29 18.00 19.93
N TYR A 172 -3.18 18.72 18.82
CA TYR A 172 -2.32 18.33 17.70
C TYR A 172 -0.84 18.27 18.10
N GLU A 173 -0.36 19.25 18.87
CA GLU A 173 1.01 19.24 19.40
C GLU A 173 1.25 18.02 20.30
N GLU A 174 0.30 17.71 21.18
CA GLU A 174 0.36 16.53 22.03
C GLU A 174 0.33 15.23 21.22
N PHE A 175 -0.56 15.12 20.23
CA PHE A 175 -0.63 13.97 19.33
C PHE A 175 0.70 13.75 18.60
N ARG A 176 1.29 14.82 18.06
CA ARG A 176 2.58 14.77 17.35
C ARG A 176 3.73 14.35 18.27
N ARG A 177 3.74 14.81 19.52
CA ARG A 177 4.72 14.38 20.54
C ARG A 177 4.55 12.89 20.89
N ILE A 178 3.32 12.40 21.01
CA ILE A 178 3.05 10.98 21.23
C ILE A 178 3.52 10.15 20.02
N ALA A 179 3.20 10.56 18.79
CA ALA A 179 3.65 9.86 17.59
C ALA A 179 5.18 9.79 17.48
N ALA A 180 5.89 10.88 17.79
CA ALA A 180 7.35 10.90 17.86
C ALA A 180 7.90 10.00 18.99
N HIS A 181 7.25 9.97 20.15
CA HIS A 181 7.63 9.10 21.26
C HIS A 181 7.48 7.61 20.92
N LEU A 182 6.39 7.24 20.25
CA LEU A 182 6.19 5.88 19.75
C LEU A 182 7.23 5.51 18.69
N GLN A 183 7.59 6.44 17.81
CA GLN A 183 8.68 6.23 16.85
C GLN A 183 10.00 5.95 17.56
N TRP A 184 10.36 6.77 18.55
CA TRP A 184 11.58 6.57 19.33
C TRP A 184 11.58 5.19 20.03
N LEU A 185 10.47 4.77 20.63
CA LEU A 185 10.36 3.42 21.20
C LEU A 185 10.53 2.32 20.13
N ASN A 186 9.97 2.52 18.95
CA ASN A 186 10.07 1.57 17.84
C ASN A 186 11.51 1.45 17.32
N ASP A 187 12.20 2.57 17.13
CA ASP A 187 13.60 2.62 16.68
C ASP A 187 14.54 1.94 17.68
N ASN A 188 14.23 2.04 18.98
CA ASN A 188 14.96 1.39 20.06
C ASN A 188 14.51 -0.06 20.33
N ARG A 189 13.61 -0.63 19.52
CA ARG A 189 13.05 -1.99 19.66
C ARG A 189 12.37 -2.22 21.03
N GLN A 190 11.79 -1.16 21.58
CA GLN A 190 11.07 -1.15 22.85
C GLN A 190 9.56 -0.99 22.66
N LEU A 191 9.09 -0.82 21.42
CA LEU A 191 7.69 -0.83 21.06
C LEU A 191 7.28 -2.17 20.47
N PHE A 192 6.14 -2.69 20.92
CA PHE A 192 5.48 -3.87 20.39
C PHE A 192 4.18 -3.44 19.74
N VAL A 193 4.04 -3.67 18.43
CA VAL A 193 2.81 -3.46 17.67
C VAL A 193 2.40 -4.81 17.13
N ARG A 194 1.43 -5.51 17.74
CA ARG A 194 1.09 -6.87 17.30
C ARG A 194 -0.28 -7.34 17.82
N PRO A 195 -0.91 -8.35 17.20
CA PRO A 195 -2.13 -8.96 17.72
C PRO A 195 -1.87 -9.71 19.02
N LEU A 196 -2.86 -9.67 19.92
CA LEU A 196 -2.85 -10.52 21.12
C LEU A 196 -3.18 -11.97 20.75
N VAL A 197 -2.17 -12.83 20.74
CA VAL A 197 -2.36 -14.27 20.53
C VAL A 197 -2.33 -14.99 21.87
N PHE A 198 -3.35 -15.78 22.18
CA PHE A 198 -3.44 -16.54 23.43
C PHE A 198 -4.33 -17.79 23.27
N ASN A 199 -4.18 -18.76 24.19
CA ASN A 199 -5.11 -19.88 24.27
C ASN A 199 -6.26 -19.51 25.20
N GLU A 200 -7.48 -19.42 24.66
CA GLU A 200 -8.69 -19.31 25.46
C GLU A 200 -9.07 -20.69 25.99
N THR A 201 -9.20 -20.82 27.32
CA THR A 201 -9.69 -22.05 27.95
C THR A 201 -11.21 -22.09 27.87
N LEU A 202 -11.75 -23.02 27.08
CA LEU A 202 -13.19 -23.23 26.93
C LEU A 202 -13.72 -24.23 27.96
N ILE A 203 -12.92 -25.28 28.24
CA ILE A 203 -13.25 -26.32 29.23
C ILE A 203 -12.00 -26.60 30.06
N THR A 204 -12.07 -26.31 31.35
CA THR A 204 -10.92 -26.47 32.26
C THR A 204 -10.77 -27.90 32.78
N ASP A 205 -11.88 -28.63 32.95
CA ASP A 205 -11.85 -29.97 33.53
C ASP A 205 -12.90 -30.90 32.91
N PHE A 206 -12.51 -31.55 31.81
CA PHE A 206 -13.29 -32.58 31.15
C PHE A 206 -12.84 -33.95 31.64
N LYS A 207 -13.71 -34.63 32.40
CA LYS A 207 -13.38 -35.90 33.08
C LYS A 207 -13.30 -37.11 32.15
N ASN A 208 -13.94 -37.04 30.99
CA ASN A 208 -13.97 -38.14 30.02
C ASN A 208 -12.82 -38.00 29.02
N THR A 209 -12.49 -39.08 28.31
CA THR A 209 -11.57 -38.99 27.17
C THR A 209 -12.31 -38.42 25.96
N PRO A 210 -11.83 -37.33 25.33
CA PRO A 210 -12.43 -36.80 24.10
C PRO A 210 -12.49 -37.87 23.02
N SER A 211 -13.62 -37.98 22.31
CA SER A 211 -13.72 -38.93 21.21
C SER A 211 -12.84 -38.49 20.03
N ALA A 212 -12.46 -39.42 19.16
CA ALA A 212 -11.76 -39.09 17.91
C ALA A 212 -12.57 -38.10 17.04
N GLY A 213 -13.91 -38.18 17.10
CA GLY A 213 -14.81 -37.23 16.44
C GLY A 213 -14.70 -35.81 17.01
N ASP A 214 -14.66 -35.67 18.33
CA ASP A 214 -14.52 -34.36 19.00
C ASP A 214 -13.17 -33.69 18.68
N ILE A 215 -12.11 -34.49 18.57
CA ILE A 215 -10.77 -34.02 18.20
C ILE A 215 -10.76 -33.55 16.74
N ASN A 216 -11.26 -34.38 15.81
CA ASN A 216 -11.25 -34.07 14.38
C ASN A 216 -12.15 -32.89 14.02
N ASN A 217 -13.36 -32.83 14.59
CA ASN A 217 -14.29 -31.72 14.36
C ASN A 217 -13.74 -30.41 14.96
N GLY A 218 -13.11 -30.50 16.13
CA GLY A 218 -12.52 -29.34 16.80
C GLY A 218 -11.27 -28.79 16.09
N PHE A 219 -10.50 -29.63 15.41
CA PHE A 219 -9.25 -29.23 14.76
C PHE A 219 -9.47 -28.12 13.71
N ASN A 220 -10.47 -28.27 12.84
CA ASN A 220 -10.82 -27.26 11.82
C ASN A 220 -11.34 -25.95 12.43
N MET A 221 -11.77 -25.98 13.70
CA MET A 221 -12.24 -24.82 14.46
C MET A 221 -11.13 -24.20 15.35
N GLY A 222 -9.88 -24.66 15.20
CA GLY A 222 -8.74 -24.19 16.02
C GLY A 222 -8.77 -24.68 17.47
N LEU A 223 -9.57 -25.70 17.77
CA LEU A 223 -9.68 -26.29 19.10
C LEU A 223 -8.57 -27.31 19.36
N ARG A 224 -8.03 -27.31 20.56
CA ARG A 224 -6.97 -28.22 21.01
C ARG A 224 -7.32 -28.82 22.36
N TRP A 225 -7.38 -30.14 22.40
CA TRP A 225 -7.47 -30.92 23.62
C TRP A 225 -6.06 -31.16 24.19
N ARG A 226 -5.89 -30.96 25.50
CA ARG A 226 -4.66 -31.32 26.22
C ARG A 226 -5.02 -32.15 27.45
N GLN A 227 -4.29 -33.23 27.68
CA GLN A 227 -4.45 -34.02 28.90
C GLN A 227 -3.64 -33.39 30.04
N LYS A 228 -4.28 -33.22 31.20
CA LYS A 228 -3.66 -32.72 32.42
C LYS A 228 -3.02 -33.86 33.22
N PRO A 229 -2.09 -33.55 34.15
CA PRO A 229 -1.45 -34.57 35.00
C PRO A 229 -2.44 -35.42 35.84
N ASN A 230 -3.61 -34.88 36.14
CA ASN A 230 -4.67 -35.58 36.88
C ASN A 230 -5.49 -36.55 36.02
N GLY A 231 -5.17 -36.72 34.73
CA GLY A 231 -5.85 -37.61 33.79
C GLY A 231 -7.05 -36.98 33.07
N ASN A 232 -7.58 -35.85 33.57
CA ASN A 232 -8.65 -35.10 32.92
C ASN A 232 -8.11 -34.30 31.73
N TYR A 233 -9.01 -33.84 30.87
CA TYR A 233 -8.69 -33.08 29.68
C TYR A 233 -9.10 -31.61 29.81
N GLU A 234 -8.34 -30.72 29.18
CA GLU A 234 -8.72 -29.33 28.95
C GLU A 234 -8.94 -29.09 27.45
N LEU A 235 -9.89 -28.24 27.12
CA LEU A 235 -10.15 -27.76 25.76
C LEU A 235 -9.77 -26.29 25.67
N THR A 236 -8.88 -25.99 24.73
CA THR A 236 -8.41 -24.64 24.45
C THR A 236 -8.69 -24.26 23.01
N ARG A 237 -8.81 -22.96 22.73
CA ARG A 237 -8.86 -22.40 21.38
C ARG A 237 -7.75 -21.37 21.23
N LEU A 238 -6.91 -21.51 20.19
CA LEU A 238 -5.96 -20.46 19.86
C LEU A 238 -6.74 -19.27 19.29
N GLN A 239 -6.72 -18.14 19.99
CA GLN A 239 -7.32 -16.90 19.55
C GLN A 239 -6.23 -15.92 19.08
N SER A 240 -6.53 -15.20 18.01
CA SER A 240 -5.82 -13.99 17.60
C SER A 240 -6.77 -12.82 17.81
N GLY A 241 -6.48 -12.00 18.80
CA GLY A 241 -7.21 -10.80 19.16
C GLY A 241 -6.75 -9.57 18.39
N ARG A 242 -7.20 -8.40 18.85
CA ARG A 242 -6.86 -7.11 18.27
C ARG A 242 -5.38 -6.74 18.46
N VAL A 243 -4.94 -5.82 17.62
CA VAL A 243 -3.58 -5.26 17.65
C VAL A 243 -3.43 -4.35 18.88
N VAL A 244 -2.30 -4.51 19.55
CA VAL A 244 -1.86 -3.69 20.68
C VAL A 244 -0.57 -2.98 20.31
N VAL A 245 -0.51 -1.69 20.62
CA VAL A 245 0.70 -0.87 20.64
C VAL A 245 1.11 -0.71 22.11
N ALA A 246 2.23 -1.30 22.51
CA ALA A 246 2.68 -1.31 23.90
C ALA A 246 4.18 -1.18 24.07
N ASN A 247 4.63 -0.69 25.23
CA ASN A 247 6.05 -0.65 25.61
C ASN A 247 6.50 -1.89 26.42
N PHE A 248 5.69 -2.95 26.42
CA PHE A 248 5.98 -4.25 27.01
C PHE A 248 5.64 -5.34 26.00
N ASP A 249 6.35 -6.47 26.05
CA ASP A 249 6.05 -7.59 25.16
C ASP A 249 4.74 -8.25 25.59
N PRO A 250 3.67 -8.26 24.78
CA PRO A 250 2.44 -8.96 25.13
C PRO A 250 2.67 -10.47 25.33
N MET A 251 3.73 -11.05 24.75
CA MET A 251 4.08 -12.46 24.94
C MET A 251 4.70 -12.76 26.31
N SER A 252 5.14 -11.73 27.05
CA SER A 252 5.58 -11.89 28.44
C SER A 252 4.43 -12.10 29.42
N LEU A 253 3.18 -11.79 29.00
CA LEU A 253 1.97 -12.00 29.78
C LEU A 253 1.52 -13.47 29.71
N SER A 254 0.88 -13.94 30.78
CA SER A 254 0.19 -15.24 30.78
C SER A 254 -1.02 -15.24 29.83
N ASP A 255 -1.47 -16.42 29.42
CA ASP A 255 -2.69 -16.57 28.60
C ASP A 255 -3.92 -15.92 29.26
N GLN A 256 -4.04 -16.02 30.59
CA GLN A 256 -5.11 -15.39 31.35
C GLN A 256 -5.04 -13.85 31.28
N GLN A 257 -3.85 -13.27 31.48
CA GLN A 257 -3.66 -11.81 31.39
C GLN A 257 -3.93 -11.29 29.97
N ARG A 258 -3.51 -12.04 28.94
CA ARG A 258 -3.81 -11.70 27.54
C ARG A 258 -5.30 -11.79 27.23
N PHE A 259 -6.00 -12.79 27.76
CA PHE A 259 -7.45 -12.90 27.65
C PHE A 259 -8.16 -11.71 28.30
N GLU A 260 -7.81 -11.34 29.54
CA GLU A 260 -8.38 -10.19 30.25
C GLU A 260 -8.13 -8.87 29.49
N LEU A 261 -6.92 -8.70 28.97
CA LEU A 261 -6.58 -7.55 28.13
C LEU A 261 -7.40 -7.56 26.83
N ALA A 262 -7.58 -8.71 26.18
CA ALA A 262 -8.38 -8.83 24.97
C ALA A 262 -9.86 -8.49 25.22
N GLU A 263 -10.43 -8.94 26.35
CA GLU A 263 -11.80 -8.57 26.75
C GLU A 263 -11.96 -7.07 27.01
N LYS A 264 -10.95 -6.42 27.59
CA LYS A 264 -10.91 -4.96 27.72
C LYS A 264 -10.92 -4.30 26.34
N ILE A 265 -10.05 -4.75 25.44
CA ILE A 265 -9.88 -4.16 24.10
C ILE A 265 -11.12 -4.36 23.22
N LYS A 266 -11.84 -5.47 23.36
CA LYS A 266 -13.09 -5.75 22.63
C LYS A 266 -14.16 -4.68 22.84
N LYS A 267 -14.10 -3.92 23.94
CA LYS A 267 -15.02 -2.80 24.21
C LYS A 267 -14.81 -1.62 23.27
N ASN A 268 -13.64 -1.47 22.67
CA ASN A 268 -13.38 -0.43 21.68
C ASN A 268 -14.12 -0.77 20.36
N PRO A 269 -14.70 0.21 19.65
CA PRO A 269 -15.29 -0.03 18.33
C PRO A 269 -14.28 -0.57 17.31
N SER A 270 -14.75 -1.09 16.17
CA SER A 270 -13.88 -1.33 15.01
C SER A 270 -13.23 -0.02 14.55
N GLY A 271 -12.00 -0.08 14.04
CA GLY A 271 -11.25 1.12 13.65
C GLY A 271 -10.47 1.78 14.78
N PHE A 272 -10.25 1.06 15.88
CA PHE A 272 -9.41 1.50 16.99
C PHE A 272 -8.27 0.50 17.21
N VAL A 273 -7.05 1.02 17.40
CA VAL A 273 -5.87 0.25 17.82
C VAL A 273 -5.62 0.52 19.29
N TYR A 274 -5.50 -0.51 20.12
CA TYR A 274 -5.25 -0.29 21.55
C TYR A 274 -3.82 0.23 21.78
N LEU A 275 -3.67 1.19 22.69
CA LEU A 275 -2.42 1.85 23.03
C LEU A 275 -2.20 1.80 24.54
N ASP A 276 -1.04 1.27 24.97
CA ASP A 276 -0.68 1.16 26.39
C ASP A 276 0.83 1.32 26.61
N ILE A 277 1.23 2.54 26.95
CA ILE A 277 2.59 2.88 27.37
C ILE A 277 2.59 2.96 28.89
N GLN A 278 3.13 1.93 29.52
CA GLN A 278 3.19 1.80 30.98
C GLN A 278 4.26 2.71 31.58
N PRO A 279 4.01 3.35 32.74
CA PRO A 279 4.95 4.27 33.38
C PRO A 279 6.25 3.60 33.84
N ASN A 280 6.21 2.30 34.13
CA ASN A 280 7.37 1.54 34.63
C ASN A 280 8.20 0.89 33.52
N GLY A 281 7.77 1.00 32.25
CA GLY A 281 8.47 0.45 31.09
C GLY A 281 9.33 1.50 30.38
N PRO A 282 10.05 1.10 29.32
CA PRO A 282 10.76 2.04 28.47
C PRO A 282 9.83 3.13 27.91
N GLY A 283 10.28 4.38 27.87
CA GLY A 283 9.44 5.52 27.49
C GLY A 283 8.25 5.78 28.43
N GLY A 284 8.26 5.23 29.65
CA GLY A 284 7.24 5.49 30.67
C GLY A 284 7.22 6.92 31.24
N ASN A 285 8.08 7.81 30.73
CA ASN A 285 8.07 9.25 30.99
C ASN A 285 6.87 9.98 30.34
N LEU A 286 6.26 9.36 29.32
CA LEU A 286 5.00 9.80 28.72
C LEU A 286 3.98 8.65 28.75
N PRO A 287 3.47 8.28 29.94
CA PRO A 287 2.54 7.17 30.06
C PRO A 287 1.21 7.53 29.41
N ILE A 288 0.65 6.59 28.65
CA ILE A 288 -0.64 6.76 28.00
C ILE A 288 -1.35 5.42 27.86
N GLN A 289 -2.63 5.40 28.22
CA GLN A 289 -3.49 4.25 28.01
C GLN A 289 -4.75 4.71 27.30
N GLY A 290 -5.15 3.95 26.28
CA GLY A 290 -6.25 4.36 25.42
C GLY A 290 -6.33 3.59 24.13
N ALA A 291 -6.85 4.24 23.09
CA ALA A 291 -6.91 3.67 21.76
C ALA A 291 -6.75 4.74 20.68
N ILE A 292 -5.97 4.42 19.65
CA ILE A 292 -5.77 5.25 18.47
C ILE A 292 -6.98 5.03 17.56
N LYS A 293 -7.76 6.09 17.33
CA LYS A 293 -8.86 6.06 16.37
C LYS A 293 -8.30 6.19 14.96
N LEU A 294 -8.55 5.20 14.11
CA LEU A 294 -8.11 5.21 12.71
C LEU A 294 -9.08 6.01 11.85
N ARG A 295 -8.54 6.66 10.81
CA ARG A 295 -9.27 7.35 9.75
C ARG A 295 -9.77 6.33 8.73
N SER A 296 -10.83 6.69 8.03
CA SER A 296 -11.19 6.06 6.76
C SER A 296 -10.36 6.65 5.60
N MET A 297 -10.38 6.03 4.43
CA MET A 297 -9.70 6.57 3.24
C MET A 297 -10.19 8.00 2.92
N PHE A 298 -11.50 8.25 3.04
CA PHE A 298 -12.06 9.59 2.85
C PHE A 298 -11.50 10.60 3.87
N GLN A 299 -11.42 10.21 5.14
CA GLN A 299 -10.89 11.08 6.19
C GLN A 299 -9.39 11.38 6.00
N ILE A 300 -8.61 10.43 5.47
CA ILE A 300 -7.21 10.67 5.13
C ILE A 300 -7.09 11.70 4.01
N LEU A 301 -7.84 11.54 2.91
CA LEU A 301 -7.85 12.51 1.81
C LEU A 301 -8.28 13.90 2.29
N ASN A 302 -9.32 13.96 3.12
CA ASN A 302 -9.80 15.22 3.70
C ASN A 302 -8.78 15.87 4.62
N PHE A 303 -8.07 15.10 5.45
CA PHE A 303 -7.02 15.62 6.32
C PHE A 303 -5.88 16.24 5.52
N ILE A 304 -5.38 15.53 4.49
CA ILE A 304 -4.30 16.02 3.62
C ILE A 304 -4.75 17.28 2.88
N ALA A 305 -5.93 17.25 2.25
CA ALA A 305 -6.47 18.37 1.49
C ALA A 305 -6.71 19.62 2.34
N THR A 306 -7.31 19.45 3.52
CA THR A 306 -7.51 20.55 4.49
C THR A 306 -6.16 21.15 4.91
N GLY A 307 -5.12 20.31 5.06
CA GLY A 307 -3.76 20.72 5.39
C GLY A 307 -3.06 21.58 4.33
N ILE A 308 -3.58 21.66 3.10
CA ILE A 308 -2.98 22.48 2.02
C ILE A 308 -3.30 23.97 2.21
N ARG A 309 -4.57 24.32 2.46
CA ARG A 309 -5.03 25.72 2.48
C ARG A 309 -5.80 26.11 3.74
N ILE A 310 -6.58 25.20 4.33
CA ILE A 310 -7.57 25.52 5.36
C ILE A 310 -6.94 25.47 6.76
N ALA A 311 -6.24 24.38 7.08
CA ALA A 311 -5.60 24.17 8.37
C ALA A 311 -4.17 23.64 8.19
N PRO A 312 -3.22 24.48 7.74
CA PRO A 312 -1.86 24.04 7.49
C PRO A 312 -1.20 23.43 8.73
N GLU A 313 -0.60 22.26 8.54
CA GLU A 313 0.20 21.63 9.60
C GLU A 313 1.43 22.49 9.95
N PHE A 314 1.84 22.41 11.22
CA PHE A 314 3.00 23.11 11.76
C PHE A 314 4.00 22.15 12.39
N ALA A 315 5.26 22.61 12.48
CA ALA A 315 6.33 21.82 13.07
C ALA A 315 6.12 21.69 14.58
N VAL A 316 6.36 20.50 15.10
CA VAL A 316 6.28 20.18 16.53
C VAL A 316 7.61 19.57 16.93
N SER A 317 8.28 20.16 17.91
CA SER A 317 9.53 19.62 18.44
C SER A 317 9.29 18.28 19.11
N ALA A 318 10.11 17.29 18.78
CA ALA A 318 10.12 16.03 19.48
C ALA A 318 10.70 16.24 20.88
N ASN A 319 10.02 15.72 21.90
CA ASN A 319 10.55 15.69 23.28
C ASN A 319 11.52 14.52 23.51
N VAL A 320 11.98 13.88 22.44
CA VAL A 320 12.87 12.71 22.44
C VAL A 320 14.06 12.97 21.51
N PRO A 321 15.27 12.48 21.85
CA PRO A 321 16.40 12.55 20.93
C PRO A 321 16.04 11.82 19.63
N THR A 322 16.07 12.54 18.50
CA THR A 322 15.81 11.94 17.19
C THR A 322 17.05 12.10 16.34
N GLU A 323 17.57 10.98 15.81
CA GLU A 323 18.73 10.99 14.92
C GLU A 323 18.35 11.40 13.48
N GLU A 324 17.06 11.48 13.18
CA GLU A 324 16.55 11.79 11.84
C GLU A 324 15.79 13.14 11.78
N PRO A 325 16.15 14.04 10.87
CA PRO A 325 15.42 15.30 10.66
C PRO A 325 13.97 15.10 10.16
N GLU A 326 13.61 13.89 9.73
CA GLU A 326 12.28 13.55 9.23
C GLU A 326 11.20 13.52 10.32
N ALA A 327 11.54 13.30 11.59
CA ALA A 327 10.57 13.41 12.69
C ALA A 327 10.02 14.84 12.86
N GLU A 328 10.77 15.83 12.38
CA GLU A 328 10.41 17.24 12.39
C GLU A 328 9.65 17.68 11.12
N ALA A 329 9.35 16.74 10.21
CA ALA A 329 8.60 17.04 8.99
C ALA A 329 7.31 17.80 9.33
N ARG A 330 7.20 19.03 8.82
CA ARG A 330 6.14 19.97 9.18
C ARG A 330 4.75 19.39 8.88
N ALA A 331 4.55 18.89 7.67
CA ALA A 331 3.31 18.32 7.19
C ALA A 331 3.40 16.80 7.04
N THR A 332 2.27 16.12 7.17
CA THR A 332 2.16 14.66 7.09
C THR A 332 2.48 14.23 5.68
N LEU A 333 1.90 14.93 4.70
CA LEU A 333 2.28 14.88 3.30
C LEU A 333 2.19 16.29 2.72
N LYS A 334 3.29 16.83 2.21
CA LYS A 334 3.29 18.13 1.54
C LYS A 334 2.96 17.97 0.05
N ILE A 335 1.87 18.63 -0.36
CA ILE A 335 1.50 18.81 -1.77
C ILE A 335 1.84 20.24 -2.19
N ASN A 336 2.67 20.38 -3.21
CA ASN A 336 3.01 21.67 -3.81
C ASN A 336 1.94 22.04 -4.85
N ILE A 337 1.53 23.31 -4.83
CA ILE A 337 0.63 23.89 -5.84
C ILE A 337 1.39 24.98 -6.57
N THR A 338 1.54 24.83 -7.88
CA THR A 338 2.33 25.74 -8.73
C THR A 338 1.59 26.10 -10.01
N ASP A 339 1.81 27.31 -10.52
CA ASP A 339 1.25 27.75 -11.82
C ASP A 339 1.99 27.11 -13.01
N ASN A 340 3.28 26.80 -12.81
CA ASN A 340 4.14 26.16 -13.80
C ASN A 340 4.32 24.66 -13.51
N PRO A 341 4.56 23.84 -14.54
CA PRO A 341 4.79 22.41 -14.36
C PRO A 341 6.07 22.18 -13.53
N PRO A 342 6.02 21.29 -12.51
CA PRO A 342 7.19 20.90 -11.73
C PRO A 342 8.10 19.94 -12.52
N ASP A 343 9.19 19.49 -11.88
CA ASP A 343 10.06 18.43 -12.43
C ASP A 343 9.22 17.19 -12.80
N GLN A 344 9.43 16.69 -14.02
CA GLN A 344 8.67 15.56 -14.59
C GLN A 344 8.81 14.26 -13.80
N ARG A 345 9.80 14.15 -12.91
CA ARG A 345 10.00 12.97 -12.05
C ARG A 345 9.02 12.90 -10.88
N LEU A 346 8.33 13.98 -10.55
CA LEU A 346 7.41 14.02 -9.42
C LEU A 346 5.99 13.63 -9.85
N PRO A 347 5.28 12.79 -9.07
CA PRO A 347 3.85 12.57 -9.29
C PRO A 347 3.12 13.91 -9.33
N THR A 348 2.49 14.20 -10.47
CA THR A 348 1.92 15.52 -10.78
C THR A 348 0.61 15.40 -11.54
N VAL A 349 -0.37 16.24 -11.20
CA VAL A 349 -1.62 16.41 -11.93
C VAL A 349 -1.94 17.89 -12.14
N TYR A 350 -2.53 18.23 -13.28
CA TYR A 350 -3.05 19.57 -13.54
C TYR A 350 -4.56 19.57 -13.27
N PHE A 351 -5.02 20.50 -12.44
CA PHE A 351 -6.41 20.60 -12.02
C PHE A 351 -6.77 22.05 -11.69
N GLU A 352 -7.91 22.54 -12.18
CA GLU A 352 -8.41 23.90 -11.91
C GLU A 352 -7.35 25.00 -12.02
N GLY A 353 -6.61 25.01 -13.14
CA GLY A 353 -5.62 26.05 -13.42
C GLY A 353 -4.22 25.83 -12.83
N HIS A 354 -4.03 24.86 -11.93
CA HIS A 354 -2.78 24.68 -11.17
C HIS A 354 -2.22 23.27 -11.28
N TYR A 355 -0.90 23.14 -11.10
CA TYR A 355 -0.22 21.85 -10.95
C TYR A 355 -0.12 21.46 -9.47
N TYR A 356 -0.63 20.28 -9.14
CA TYR A 356 -0.48 19.65 -7.83
C TYR A 356 0.63 18.62 -7.95
N SER A 357 1.60 18.63 -7.04
CA SER A 357 2.70 17.65 -7.03
C SER A 357 3.13 17.26 -5.62
N VAL A 358 3.60 16.02 -5.48
CA VAL A 358 4.21 15.56 -4.22
C VAL A 358 5.56 16.26 -4.02
N ASN A 359 5.83 16.74 -2.80
CA ASN A 359 7.08 17.39 -2.50
C ASN A 359 8.29 16.44 -2.59
N ASP A 360 9.45 16.97 -2.99
CA ASP A 360 10.65 16.17 -3.24
C ASP A 360 11.49 15.96 -1.97
N THR A 361 10.93 15.23 -1.00
CA THR A 361 11.67 14.73 0.17
C THR A 361 11.45 13.24 0.33
N VAL A 362 12.37 12.56 1.02
CA VAL A 362 12.21 11.13 1.37
C VAL A 362 10.93 10.93 2.19
N TRP A 363 10.66 11.80 3.16
CA TRP A 363 9.43 11.78 3.95
C TRP A 363 8.17 11.86 3.09
N ASP A 364 8.06 12.85 2.20
CA ASP A 364 6.86 13.05 1.39
C ASP A 364 6.66 11.92 0.37
N ARG A 365 7.73 11.45 -0.27
CA ARG A 365 7.68 10.34 -1.22
C ARG A 365 7.26 9.03 -0.53
N THR A 366 7.82 8.73 0.65
CA THR A 366 7.45 7.53 1.41
C THR A 366 6.06 7.62 2.01
N THR A 367 5.62 8.78 2.49
CA THR A 367 4.23 8.97 2.94
C THR A 367 3.25 8.81 1.78
N PHE A 368 3.56 9.33 0.60
CA PHE A 368 2.71 9.15 -0.58
C PHE A 368 2.65 7.68 -1.05
N LEU A 369 3.75 6.94 -0.93
CA LEU A 369 3.76 5.49 -1.16
C LEU A 369 2.83 4.76 -0.16
N ILE A 370 2.91 5.09 1.14
CA ILE A 370 2.02 4.52 2.16
C ILE A 370 0.55 4.85 1.84
N LEU A 371 0.27 6.09 1.44
CA LEU A 371 -1.07 6.50 1.02
C LEU A 371 -1.56 5.69 -0.20
N SER A 372 -0.68 5.41 -1.15
CA SER A 372 -0.98 4.59 -2.33
C SER A 372 -1.30 3.14 -1.96
N ILE A 373 -0.57 2.56 -1.00
CA ILE A 373 -0.87 1.22 -0.46
C ILE A 373 -2.22 1.20 0.25
N LEU A 374 -2.51 2.20 1.09
CA LEU A 374 -3.81 2.35 1.78
C LEU A 374 -4.96 2.51 0.77
N PHE A 375 -4.71 3.25 -0.31
CA PHE A 375 -5.66 3.43 -1.38
C PHE A 375 -5.97 2.11 -2.09
N GLN A 376 -4.94 1.34 -2.43
CA GLN A 376 -5.09 0.03 -3.08
C GLN A 376 -5.78 -1.00 -2.17
N THR A 377 -5.50 -1.00 -0.86
CA THR A 377 -6.22 -1.89 0.09
C THR A 377 -7.69 -1.51 0.25
N THR A 378 -8.02 -0.22 0.14
CA THR A 378 -9.42 0.24 0.12
C THR A 378 -10.11 -0.16 -1.18
N ILE A 379 -9.42 -0.06 -2.32
CA ILE A 379 -10.02 -0.43 -3.60
C ILE A 379 -10.21 -1.94 -3.73
N GLY A 380 -9.17 -2.74 -3.42
CA GLY A 380 -9.14 -4.21 -3.36
C GLY A 380 -9.76 -4.94 -4.55
N ARG A 381 -8.96 -5.69 -5.35
CA ARG A 381 -9.37 -6.48 -6.56
C ARG A 381 -10.88 -6.69 -6.67
N ILE A 382 -11.55 -5.72 -7.28
CA ILE A 382 -12.98 -5.80 -7.52
C ILE A 382 -13.15 -6.79 -8.65
N GLU A 383 -13.82 -7.91 -8.40
CA GLU A 383 -14.30 -8.80 -9.46
C GLU A 383 -15.28 -8.02 -10.33
N ASN A 384 -14.79 -7.38 -11.40
CA ASN A 384 -15.54 -6.82 -12.53
C ASN A 384 -16.96 -6.32 -12.22
N ILE A 385 -17.11 -5.39 -11.27
CA ILE A 385 -18.39 -4.69 -11.06
C ILE A 385 -18.35 -3.39 -11.86
N GLY A 386 -18.50 -3.51 -13.17
CA GLY A 386 -18.60 -2.37 -14.07
C GLY A 386 -18.37 -2.76 -15.52
N ILE A 387 -19.11 -2.14 -16.44
CA ILE A 387 -18.80 -2.22 -17.87
C ILE A 387 -17.49 -1.45 -18.06
N PRO A 388 -16.38 -2.13 -18.41
CA PRO A 388 -15.12 -1.43 -18.55
C PRO A 388 -15.17 -0.45 -19.73
N ILE A 389 -14.71 0.78 -19.49
CA ILE A 389 -14.43 1.73 -20.56
C ILE A 389 -13.21 1.21 -21.31
N THR A 390 -13.39 1.02 -22.61
CA THR A 390 -12.40 0.43 -23.51
C THR A 390 -11.81 1.55 -24.36
N ILE A 391 -10.55 1.91 -24.12
CA ILE A 391 -9.84 2.90 -24.94
C ILE A 391 -8.88 2.15 -25.87
N SER A 392 -9.13 2.24 -27.18
CA SER A 392 -8.21 1.79 -28.23
C SER A 392 -7.42 3.00 -28.76
N LYS A 393 -6.13 2.80 -29.02
CA LYS A 393 -5.24 3.84 -29.54
C LYS A 393 -5.02 3.69 -31.04
#